data_AF-A0A954C271-F1
#
_entry.id   AF-A0A954C271-F1
#
_cell.length_a   1.000
_cell.length_b   1.000
_cell.length_c   1.000
_cell.angle_alpha   90.00
_cell.angle_beta   90.00
_cell.angle_gamma   90.00
#
_symmetry.space_group_name_H-M   'P 1'
#
loop_
_entity.id
_entity.type
_entity.pdbx_description
1 polymer ?
#
loop_
_entity_poly.entity_id
_entity_poly.type
_entity_poly.pdbx_seq_one_letter_code
_entity_poly.pdbx_strand_id
1 'polypeptide(L)'
;MAILIVLLLGCATGDPAHDHPDADPEPARAPALEPPPAARRRLSPEDVLAIARAAEDPGAAVRELDRYPFAFELTQERQGWFAQQGIPGEVADYLEKRAEVDWEALRGDVDPATPAAGR
;
A
#
# COMPACT_ATOMS: atom_id res chain seq x y z
N MET A 1 24.10 -37.90 -43.85
CA MET A 1 25.34 -37.39 -44.46
C MET A 1 25.31 -35.88 -44.48
N ALA A 2 26.48 -35.27 -44.36
CA ALA A 2 26.80 -33.88 -44.09
C ALA A 2 26.27 -32.84 -45.11
N ILE A 3 25.90 -31.67 -44.55
CA ILE A 3 26.32 -30.29 -44.91
C ILE A 3 26.04 -29.78 -46.33
N LEU A 4 25.28 -28.69 -46.46
CA LEU A 4 25.82 -27.42 -46.98
C LEU A 4 24.93 -26.21 -46.64
N ILE A 5 25.48 -25.36 -45.78
CA ILE A 5 25.05 -23.97 -45.58
C ILE A 5 25.56 -23.19 -46.79
N VAL A 6 24.67 -22.47 -47.48
CA VAL A 6 25.07 -21.42 -48.42
C VAL A 6 24.48 -20.11 -47.91
N LEU A 7 25.34 -19.34 -47.24
CA LEU A 7 25.17 -17.90 -47.01
C LEU A 7 25.20 -17.20 -48.37
N LEU A 8 24.16 -16.45 -48.70
CA LEU A 8 24.25 -15.37 -49.66
C LEU A 8 23.85 -14.06 -49.00
N LEU A 9 24.91 -13.26 -48.82
CA LEU A 9 24.97 -11.90 -48.37
C LEU A 9 24.33 -10.98 -49.43
N GLY A 10 23.39 -10.13 -49.02
CA GLY A 10 22.84 -9.06 -49.83
C GLY A 10 22.76 -7.78 -49.00
N CYS A 11 23.83 -6.99 -49.03
CA CYS A 11 23.85 -5.63 -48.51
C CYS A 11 23.08 -4.71 -49.45
N ALA A 12 22.09 -3.98 -48.93
CA ALA A 12 21.56 -2.79 -49.58
C ALA A 12 21.17 -1.76 -48.51
N THR A 13 22.04 -0.76 -48.41
CA THR A 13 21.87 0.62 -47.94
C THR A 13 20.43 1.13 -47.85
N GLY A 14 20.09 1.71 -46.70
CA GLY A 14 18.88 2.48 -46.47
C GLY A 14 18.87 3.09 -45.08
N ASP A 15 19.73 4.06 -44.84
CA ASP A 15 19.64 5.01 -43.73
C ASP A 15 18.36 5.83 -43.93
N PRO A 16 17.47 5.86 -42.92
CA PRO A 16 17.13 7.16 -42.38
C PRO A 16 17.48 7.17 -40.90
N ALA A 17 18.51 7.95 -40.57
CA ALA A 17 18.70 8.57 -39.28
C ALA A 17 17.34 9.01 -38.74
N HIS A 18 16.73 8.16 -37.92
CA HIS A 18 15.74 8.59 -36.97
C HIS A 18 16.54 9.35 -35.94
N ASP A 19 16.70 10.64 -36.19
CA ASP A 19 17.04 11.63 -35.19
C ASP A 19 15.84 11.68 -34.22
N HIS A 20 15.70 10.62 -33.41
CA HIS A 20 14.96 10.70 -32.18
C HIS A 20 15.83 11.57 -31.29
N PRO A 21 15.40 12.77 -30.90
CA PRO A 21 16.06 13.41 -29.78
C PRO A 21 15.95 12.41 -28.63
N ASP A 22 17.10 11.87 -28.20
CA ASP A 22 17.30 11.24 -26.90
C ASP A 22 17.04 12.32 -25.83
N ALA A 23 15.79 12.77 -25.74
CA ALA A 23 15.31 13.40 -24.55
C ALA A 23 15.11 12.25 -23.57
N ASP A 24 16.10 12.07 -22.68
CA ASP A 24 15.93 11.26 -21.48
C ASP A 24 14.53 11.55 -20.93
N PRO A 25 13.63 10.55 -20.82
CA PRO A 25 12.31 10.79 -20.28
C PRO A 25 12.52 11.32 -18.86
N GLU A 26 12.18 12.60 -18.65
CA GLU A 26 12.26 13.19 -17.31
C GLU A 26 11.52 12.25 -16.36
N PRO A 27 12.15 11.79 -15.27
CA PRO A 27 11.54 10.82 -14.40
C PRO A 27 10.22 11.42 -13.91
N ALA A 28 9.11 10.79 -14.28
CA ALA A 28 7.78 11.22 -13.91
C ALA A 28 7.71 11.28 -12.38
N ARG A 29 7.83 12.49 -11.83
CA ARG A 29 7.81 12.69 -10.40
C ARG A 29 6.37 12.50 -9.93
N ALA A 30 6.14 11.52 -9.06
CA ALA A 30 4.84 11.34 -8.45
C ALA A 30 4.38 12.68 -7.84
N PRO A 31 3.11 13.07 -8.01
CA PRO A 31 2.60 14.29 -7.40
C PRO A 31 2.81 14.20 -5.88
N ALA A 32 3.28 15.30 -5.29
CA ALA A 32 3.41 15.40 -3.85
C ALA A 32 2.01 15.44 -3.22
N LEU A 33 1.47 14.25 -2.93
CA LEU A 33 0.22 14.10 -2.19
C LEU A 33 0.54 14.37 -0.71
N GLU A 34 -0.15 15.35 -0.12
CA GLU A 34 -0.12 15.51 1.33
C GLU A 34 -0.70 14.24 1.98
N PRO A 35 -0.02 13.64 2.96
CA PRO A 35 -0.58 12.50 3.67
C PRO A 35 -1.88 12.94 4.34
N PRO A 36 -2.94 12.11 4.32
CA PRO A 36 -4.17 12.44 5.00
C PRO A 36 -3.86 12.70 6.49
N PRO A 37 -4.51 13.69 7.12
CA PRO A 37 -4.22 14.03 8.50
C PRO A 37 -4.53 12.82 9.38
N ALA A 38 -3.50 12.25 10.01
CA ALA A 38 -3.70 11.22 11.02
C ALA A 38 -4.60 11.81 12.12
N ALA A 39 -5.71 11.14 12.43
CA ALA A 39 -6.55 11.62 13.49
C ALA A 39 -5.77 11.57 14.82
N ARG A 40 -5.71 12.71 15.50
CA ARG A 40 -4.95 12.83 16.76
C ARG A 40 -5.62 12.08 17.93
N ARG A 41 -6.91 11.77 17.79
CA ARG A 41 -7.69 11.04 18.78
C ARG A 41 -7.38 9.55 18.68
N ARG A 42 -7.07 8.94 19.82
CA ARG A 42 -6.97 7.48 19.95
C ARG A 42 -8.35 6.89 20.29
N LEU A 43 -8.72 5.78 19.65
CA LEU A 43 -9.99 5.11 19.91
C LEU A 43 -9.92 4.20 21.13
N SER A 44 -10.95 4.21 21.97
CA SER A 44 -11.18 3.16 22.96
C SER A 44 -11.86 1.92 22.33
N PRO A 45 -11.91 0.77 23.03
CA PRO A 45 -12.64 -0.39 22.52
C PRO A 45 -14.12 -0.10 22.26
N GLU A 46 -14.73 0.73 23.10
CA GLU A 46 -16.13 1.16 22.96
C GLU A 46 -16.32 2.06 21.73
N ASP A 47 -15.36 2.93 21.41
CA ASP A 47 -15.38 3.71 20.17
C ASP A 47 -15.34 2.80 18.93
N VAL A 48 -14.49 1.77 18.96
CA VAL A 48 -14.39 0.80 17.86
C VAL A 48 -15.71 0.05 17.67
N LEU A 49 -16.36 -0.37 18.75
CA LEU A 49 -17.70 -0.96 18.68
C LEU A 49 -18.72 0.02 18.12
N ALA A 50 -18.69 1.27 18.58
CA ALA A 50 -19.64 2.29 18.13
C ALA A 50 -19.49 2.53 16.62
N ILE A 51 -18.27 2.62 16.11
CA ILE A 51 -17.97 2.75 14.67
C ILE A 51 -18.47 1.52 13.91
N ALA A 52 -18.13 0.31 14.38
CA ALA A 52 -18.52 -0.93 13.72
C ALA A 52 -20.06 -1.12 13.64
N ARG A 53 -20.80 -0.59 14.63
CA ARG A 53 -22.28 -0.67 14.68
C ARG A 53 -22.98 0.45 13.92
N ALA A 54 -22.37 1.63 13.86
CA ALA A 54 -22.97 2.81 13.22
C ALA A 54 -22.74 2.84 11.70
N ALA A 55 -21.75 2.11 11.20
CA ALA A 55 -21.44 2.06 9.78
C ALA A 55 -22.57 1.40 8.97
N GLU A 56 -22.84 1.95 7.79
CA GLU A 56 -23.81 1.41 6.83
C GLU A 56 -23.35 0.05 6.29
N ASP A 57 -22.05 -0.13 6.12
CA ASP A 57 -21.41 -1.36 5.66
C ASP A 57 -20.05 -1.59 6.36
N PRO A 58 -19.54 -2.84 6.37
CA PRO A 58 -18.27 -3.15 7.04
C PRO A 58 -17.06 -2.42 6.44
N GLY A 59 -17.06 -2.17 5.12
CA GLY A 59 -15.99 -1.43 4.45
C GLY A 59 -15.93 0.03 4.86
N ALA A 60 -17.08 0.66 5.10
CA ALA A 60 -17.15 2.00 5.70
C ALA A 60 -16.59 2.00 7.13
N ALA A 61 -16.90 1.00 7.96
CA ALA A 61 -16.29 0.87 9.29
C ALA A 61 -14.77 0.72 9.22
N VAL A 62 -14.25 -0.13 8.33
CA VAL A 62 -12.80 -0.33 8.16
C VAL A 62 -12.10 0.97 7.76
N ARG A 63 -12.62 1.67 6.75
CA ARG A 63 -12.08 2.97 6.33
C ARG A 63 -12.09 4.00 7.45
N GLU A 64 -13.13 4.00 8.27
CA GLU A 64 -13.25 4.89 9.42
C GLU A 64 -12.18 4.57 10.47
N LEU A 65 -12.05 3.30 10.85
CA LEU A 65 -11.08 2.83 11.84
C LEU A 65 -9.64 3.10 11.40
N ASP A 66 -9.35 3.01 10.11
CA ASP A 66 -8.00 3.21 9.57
C ASP A 66 -7.46 4.63 9.80
N ARG A 67 -8.37 5.60 9.97
CA ARG A 67 -8.01 7.01 10.22
C ARG A 67 -7.46 7.24 11.63
N TYR A 68 -7.71 6.34 12.57
CA TYR A 68 -7.42 6.54 13.97
C TYR A 68 -6.41 5.52 14.53
N PRO A 69 -5.47 5.97 15.37
CA PRO A 69 -4.71 5.07 16.23
C PRO A 69 -5.61 4.47 17.33
N PHE A 70 -5.27 3.28 17.81
CA PHE A 70 -5.94 2.69 18.97
C PHE A 70 -5.27 3.15 20.28
N ALA A 71 -6.09 3.36 21.31
CA ALA A 71 -5.62 3.63 22.68
C ALA A 71 -5.23 2.35 23.43
N PHE A 72 -5.36 1.20 22.78
CA PHE A 72 -5.24 -0.13 23.35
C PHE A 72 -4.60 -1.08 22.34
N GLU A 73 -4.00 -2.15 22.84
CA GLU A 73 -3.43 -3.21 21.99
C GLU A 73 -4.52 -4.20 21.56
N LEU A 74 -4.44 -4.66 20.32
CA LEU A 74 -5.33 -5.67 19.75
C LEU A 74 -4.86 -7.10 20.11
N THR A 75 -4.89 -7.43 21.40
CA THR A 75 -4.57 -8.78 21.87
C THR A 75 -5.63 -9.80 21.45
N GLN A 76 -5.30 -11.10 21.45
CA GLN A 76 -6.27 -12.16 21.17
C GLN A 76 -7.49 -12.12 22.11
N GLU A 77 -7.29 -11.81 23.39
CA GLU A 77 -8.38 -11.63 24.36
C GLU A 77 -9.36 -10.54 23.87
N ARG A 78 -8.82 -9.43 23.37
CA ARG A 78 -9.63 -8.29 22.92
C ARG A 78 -10.32 -8.55 21.59
N GLN A 79 -9.68 -9.29 20.69
CA GLN A 79 -10.32 -9.79 19.46
C GLN A 79 -11.50 -10.72 19.81
N GLY A 80 -11.30 -11.63 20.76
CA GLY A 80 -12.37 -12.50 21.27
C GLY A 80 -13.51 -11.72 21.94
N TRP A 81 -13.19 -10.61 22.62
CA TRP A 81 -14.21 -9.70 23.15
C TRP A 81 -15.02 -9.04 22.03
N PHE A 82 -14.38 -8.48 21.00
CA PHE A 82 -15.08 -7.89 19.86
C PHE A 82 -16.01 -8.89 19.14
N ALA A 83 -15.55 -10.12 18.95
CA ALA A 83 -16.36 -11.19 18.35
C ALA A 83 -17.62 -11.48 19.19
N GLN A 84 -17.51 -11.54 20.52
CA GLN A 84 -18.65 -11.72 21.42
C GLN A 84 -19.65 -10.55 21.38
N GLN A 85 -19.19 -9.34 21.04
CA GLN A 85 -20.04 -8.15 20.90
C GLN A 85 -20.79 -8.10 19.57
N GLY A 86 -20.55 -9.08 18.68
CA GLY A 86 -21.26 -9.24 17.42
C GLY A 86 -20.89 -8.22 16.36
N ILE A 87 -19.63 -7.76 16.31
CA ILE A 87 -19.17 -6.91 15.20
C ILE A 87 -19.23 -7.68 13.87
N PRO A 88 -19.37 -6.99 12.72
CA PRO A 88 -19.35 -7.65 11.41
C PRO A 88 -18.04 -8.44 11.21
N GLY A 89 -18.13 -9.63 10.62
CA GLY A 89 -16.98 -10.53 10.45
C GLY A 89 -15.82 -9.91 9.68
N GLU A 90 -16.10 -9.08 8.68
CA GLU A 90 -15.08 -8.33 7.93
C GLU A 90 -14.34 -7.30 8.79
N VAL A 91 -15.02 -6.67 9.76
CA VAL A 91 -14.37 -5.76 10.71
C VAL A 91 -13.53 -6.56 11.70
N ALA A 92 -14.00 -7.73 12.14
CA ALA A 92 -13.23 -8.61 13.01
C ALA A 92 -11.93 -9.10 12.33
N ASP A 93 -12.02 -9.56 11.09
CA ASP A 93 -10.89 -9.98 10.25
C ASP A 93 -9.91 -8.82 10.02
N TYR A 94 -10.41 -7.61 9.79
CA TYR A 94 -9.56 -6.41 9.71
C TYR A 94 -8.81 -6.14 11.02
N LEU A 95 -9.48 -6.20 12.18
CA LEU A 95 -8.84 -6.00 13.48
C LEU A 95 -7.80 -7.09 13.78
N GLU A 96 -8.05 -8.33 13.36
CA GLU A 96 -7.09 -9.44 13.46
C GLU A 96 -5.83 -9.14 12.64
N LYS A 97 -5.98 -8.87 11.34
CA LYS A 97 -4.85 -8.54 10.44
C LYS A 97 -4.08 -7.32 10.91
N ARG A 98 -4.78 -6.30 11.42
CA ARG A 98 -4.15 -5.08 11.95
C ARG A 98 -3.33 -5.33 13.21
N ALA A 99 -3.67 -6.35 14.00
CA ALA A 99 -2.91 -6.75 15.18
C ALA A 99 -1.58 -7.44 14.84
N GLU A 100 -1.50 -8.10 13.69
CA GLU A 100 -0.29 -8.80 13.23
C GLU A 100 0.79 -7.85 12.69
N VAL A 101 0.40 -6.61 12.38
CA VAL A 101 1.31 -5.60 11.84
C VAL A 101 2.11 -4.95 12.96
N ASP A 102 3.43 -5.00 12.86
CA ASP A 102 4.34 -4.22 13.70
C ASP A 102 4.35 -2.75 13.25
N TRP A 103 3.41 -1.98 13.78
CA TRP A 103 3.26 -0.55 13.50
C TRP A 103 4.41 0.30 14.04
N GLU A 104 5.25 -0.23 14.94
CA GLU A 104 6.45 0.47 15.41
C GLU A 104 7.58 0.29 14.39
N ALA A 105 7.79 -0.92 13.88
CA ALA A 105 8.75 -1.17 12.82
C ALA A 105 8.45 -0.39 11.53
N LEU A 106 7.16 -0.24 11.19
CA LEU A 106 6.73 0.58 10.04
C LEU A 106 6.95 2.09 10.25
N ARG A 107 7.18 2.53 11.48
CA ARG A 107 7.46 3.92 11.81
C ARG A 107 8.93 4.31 11.65
N GLY A 108 9.80 3.36 11.26
CA GLY A 108 11.22 3.59 11.02
C GLY A 108 11.48 4.79 10.10
N ASP A 109 12.68 5.37 10.19
CA ASP A 109 13.15 6.65 9.65
C ASP A 109 12.85 6.90 8.15
N VAL A 110 11.58 7.01 7.79
CA VAL A 110 11.15 7.58 6.52
C VAL A 110 11.15 9.08 6.73
N ASP A 111 12.31 9.70 6.52
CA ASP A 111 12.37 11.14 6.33
C ASP A 111 11.74 11.47 4.97
N PRO A 112 10.55 12.09 4.92
CA PRO A 112 9.91 12.43 3.65
C PRO A 112 10.72 13.46 2.84
N ALA A 113 11.71 14.12 3.46
CA ALA A 113 12.63 15.03 2.78
C ALA A 113 13.84 14.31 2.16
N THR A 114 14.12 13.05 2.52
CA THR A 114 15.22 12.28 1.97
C THR A 114 14.69 11.30 0.92
N PRO A 115 14.79 11.61 -0.39
CA PRO A 115 14.44 10.64 -1.42
C PRO A 115 15.30 9.40 -1.23
N ALA A 116 14.66 8.23 -1.14
CA ALA A 116 15.35 6.95 -1.08
C ALA A 116 16.33 6.87 -2.25
N ALA A 117 17.63 6.91 -1.95
CA ALA A 117 18.66 6.74 -2.96
C ALA A 117 18.52 5.33 -3.53
N GLY A 118 17.95 5.22 -4.72
CA GLY A 118 17.82 3.96 -5.45
C GLY A 118 19.19 3.30 -5.58
N ARG A 119 19.28 2.05 -5.16
CA ARG A 119 20.36 1.13 -5.53
C ARG A 119 19.87 0.20 -6.62
#